data_AF-A0A7X8HJP0-F1
#
_entry.id   AF-A0A7X8HJP0-F1
#
_cell.length_a   1.000
_cell.length_b   1.000
_cell.length_c   1.000
_cell.angle_alpha   90.00
_cell.angle_beta   90.00
_cell.angle_gamma   90.00
#
_symmetry.space_group_name_H-M   'P 1'
#
loop_
_entity.id
_entity.type
_entity.pdbx_description
1 polymer ?
#
loop_
_entity_poly.entity_id
_entity_poly.type
_entity_poly.pdbx_seq_one_letter_code
_entity_poly.pdbx_strand_id
1 'polypeptide(L)'
;LRENFAAGMYRLGFDEDVAETVLNLSPAQVIKLSSSNTLLCAFRLNDYELLSTLTQDVLGGVLQQAHSTILLSQRAVAAAESANV
;
A
#
# COMPACT_ATOMS: atom_id res chain seq x y z
N LEU A 1 11.85 -1.08 3.08
CA LEU A 1 12.45 0.18 3.56
C LEU A 1 13.92 -0.03 3.94
N ARG A 2 14.24 -0.84 4.95
CA ARG A 2 15.65 -1.08 5.37
C ARG A 2 16.48 -1.91 4.38
N GLU A 3 15.92 -2.97 3.81
CA GLU A 3 16.63 -3.83 2.85
C GLU A 3 16.69 -3.23 1.44
N ASN A 4 15.54 -2.72 0.99
CA ASN A 4 15.42 -1.97 -0.25
C ASN A 4 14.38 -0.86 -0.04
N PHE A 5 14.80 0.39 -0.23
CA PHE A 5 13.98 1.56 0.04
C PHE A 5 12.91 1.73 -1.03
N ALA A 6 13.31 1.83 -2.30
CA ALA A 6 12.42 2.00 -3.45
C ALA A 6 11.37 0.89 -3.57
N ALA A 7 11.78 -0.37 -3.47
CA ALA A 7 10.83 -1.50 -3.50
C ALA A 7 9.89 -1.50 -2.28
N GLY A 8 10.38 -1.03 -1.13
CA GLY A 8 9.58 -0.88 0.09
C GLY A 8 8.48 0.18 -0.06
N MET A 9 8.84 1.36 -0.55
CA MET A 9 7.89 2.45 -0.84
C MET A 9 6.79 1.98 -1.78
N TYR A 10 7.16 1.34 -2.89
CA TYR A 10 6.21 0.84 -3.87
C TYR A 10 5.24 -0.21 -3.30
N ARG A 11 5.74 -1.15 -2.50
CA ARG A 11 4.90 -2.20 -1.90
C ARG A 11 3.96 -1.67 -0.83
N LEU A 12 4.43 -0.70 -0.03
CA LEU A 12 3.66 -0.09 1.06
C LEU A 12 2.71 1.01 0.56
N GLY A 13 2.98 1.56 -0.64
CA GLY A 13 2.28 2.74 -1.16
C GLY A 13 2.62 4.01 -0.36
N PHE A 14 3.90 4.17 0.01
CA PHE A 14 4.37 5.35 0.73
C PHE A 14 5.09 6.31 -0.20
N ASP A 15 4.83 7.60 -0.03
CA ASP A 15 5.68 8.67 -0.54
C ASP A 15 6.99 8.75 0.25
N GLU A 16 7.98 9.46 -0.31
CA GLU A 16 9.34 9.53 0.25
C GLU A 16 9.33 10.06 1.69
N ASP A 17 8.66 11.18 1.93
CA ASP A 17 8.57 11.81 3.26
C ASP A 17 7.96 10.87 4.32
N VAL A 18 6.93 10.10 3.94
CA VAL A 18 6.28 9.13 4.83
C VAL A 18 7.22 7.96 5.10
N ALA A 19 7.88 7.45 4.07
CA ALA A 19 8.82 6.34 4.19
C ALA A 19 10.02 6.69 5.07
N GLU A 20 10.57 7.89 4.93
CA GLU A 20 11.64 8.40 5.80
C GLU A 20 11.16 8.58 7.24
N THR A 21 9.99 9.19 7.42
CA THR A 21 9.42 9.39 8.77
C THR A 21 9.24 8.05 9.48
N VAL A 22 8.66 7.06 8.81
CA VAL A 22 8.46 5.71 9.37
C VAL A 22 9.79 5.03 9.68
N LEU A 23 10.82 5.24 8.87
CA LEU A 23 12.16 4.67 9.10
C LEU A 23 12.85 5.27 10.33
N ASN A 24 12.60 6.55 10.60
CA ASN A 24 13.18 7.32 11.70
C ASN A 24 12.40 7.23 13.03
N LEU A 25 11.27 6.53 13.05
CA LEU A 25 10.52 6.34 14.29
C LEU A 25 11.33 5.55 15.33
N SER A 26 11.41 6.09 16.54
CA SER A 26 11.91 5.35 17.69
C SER A 26 10.94 4.25 18.13
N PRO A 27 11.41 3.19 18.81
CA PRO A 27 10.53 2.14 19.33
C PRO A 27 9.40 2.67 20.22
N ALA A 28 9.66 3.70 21.04
CA ALA A 28 8.66 4.31 21.90
C ALA A 28 7.54 5.02 21.09
N GLN A 29 7.89 5.68 19.98
CA GLN A 29 6.91 6.30 19.09
C GLN A 29 6.07 5.26 18.36
N VAL A 30 6.67 4.14 17.91
CA VAL A 30 5.94 3.02 17.30
C VAL A 30 4.91 2.45 18.28
N ILE A 31 5.30 2.23 19.54
CA ILE A 31 4.38 1.73 20.58
C ILE A 31 3.22 2.71 20.78
N LYS A 32 3.51 4.02 20.89
CA LYS A 32 2.49 5.05 21.06
C LYS A 32 1.51 5.12 19.90
N LEU A 33 1.98 4.91 18.67
CA LEU A 33 1.12 4.81 17.49
C LEU A 33 0.25 3.56 17.55
N SER A 34 0.84 2.41 17.89
CA SER A 34 0.13 1.13 17.98
C SER A 34 -0.93 1.07 19.09
N SER A 35 -0.77 1.86 20.16
CA SER A 35 -1.75 1.93 21.26
C SER A 35 -2.93 2.85 20.97
N SER A 36 -2.95 3.52 19.81
CA SER A 36 -4.08 4.34 19.38
C SER A 36 -5.30 3.46 19.05
N ASN A 37 -6.50 3.89 19.46
CA ASN A 37 -7.75 3.23 19.11
C ASN A 37 -8.27 3.64 17.71
N THR A 38 -7.38 4.12 16.84
CA THR A 38 -7.70 4.58 15.48
C THR A 38 -6.84 3.83 14.48
N LEU A 39 -7.44 3.42 13.38
CA LEU A 39 -6.71 2.78 12.28
C LEU A 39 -5.73 3.79 11.66
N LEU A 40 -4.45 3.43 11.63
CA LEU A 40 -3.39 4.25 11.03
C LEU A 40 -3.25 4.01 9.52
N CYS A 41 -3.70 2.86 9.03
CA CYS A 41 -3.62 2.47 7.63
C CYS A 41 -5.02 2.24 7.09
N ALA A 42 -5.31 2.81 5.92
CA ALA A 42 -6.56 2.56 5.20
C ALA A 42 -6.45 1.29 4.34
N PHE A 43 -7.60 0.70 4.04
CA PHE A 43 -7.65 -0.40 3.09
C PHE A 43 -7.39 0.11 1.68
N ARG A 44 -6.33 -0.41 1.05
CA ARG A 44 -5.88 0.02 -0.28
C ARG A 44 -6.85 -0.33 -1.42
N LEU A 45 -7.74 -1.29 -1.18
CA LEU A 45 -8.71 -1.81 -2.15
C LEU A 45 -10.15 -1.42 -1.77
N ASN A 46 -10.42 -0.13 -1.57
CA ASN A 46 -11.75 0.36 -1.16
C ASN A 46 -12.77 0.48 -2.31
N ASP A 47 -12.51 -0.18 -3.43
CA ASP A 47 -13.34 -0.14 -4.64
C ASP A 47 -13.96 -1.51 -4.86
N TYR A 48 -15.29 -1.59 -4.76
CA TYR A 48 -16.03 -2.85 -4.81
C TYR A 48 -15.84 -3.58 -6.14
N GLU A 49 -15.90 -2.88 -7.27
CA GLU A 49 -15.79 -3.50 -8.58
C GLU A 49 -14.39 -4.09 -8.77
N LEU A 50 -13.36 -3.33 -8.39
CA LEU A 50 -11.98 -3.81 -8.41
C LEU A 50 -11.79 -5.02 -7.50
N LEU A 51 -12.30 -4.96 -6.27
CA LEU A 51 -12.20 -6.05 -5.32
C LEU A 51 -12.93 -7.30 -5.82
N SER A 52 -14.11 -7.14 -6.41
CA SER A 52 -14.88 -8.25 -6.98
C SER A 52 -14.13 -8.93 -8.13
N THR A 53 -13.46 -8.14 -8.99
CA THR A 53 -12.65 -8.64 -10.11
C THR A 53 -11.46 -9.47 -9.62
N LEU A 54 -10.85 -9.09 -8.50
CA LEU A 54 -9.76 -9.86 -7.87
C LEU A 54 -10.23 -11.22 -7.33
N THR A 55 -11.48 -11.28 -6.85
CA THR A 55 -12.06 -12.49 -6.24
C THR A 55 -12.67 -13.48 -7.24
N GLN A 56 -12.98 -13.05 -8.46
CA GLN A 56 -13.54 -13.92 -9.49
C GLN A 56 -12.42 -14.71 -10.19
N ASP A 57 -12.53 -16.04 -10.21
CA ASP A 57 -11.58 -16.92 -10.91
C ASP A 57 -11.88 -16.98 -12.41
N VAL A 58 -11.62 -15.88 -13.12
CA VAL A 58 -11.91 -15.75 -14.57
C VAL A 58 -10.72 -16.21 -15.42
N LEU A 59 -9.50 -16.08 -14.90
CA LEU A 59 -8.25 -16.20 -15.66
C LEU A 59 -7.38 -17.41 -15.24
N GLY A 60 -7.71 -18.09 -14.13
CA GLY A 60 -6.90 -19.15 -13.56
C GLY A 60 -5.68 -18.63 -12.79
N GLY A 61 -5.29 -19.34 -11.72
CA GLY A 61 -4.40 -18.90 -10.63
C GLY A 61 -3.25 -17.93 -10.99
N VAL A 62 -2.31 -18.32 -11.85
CA VAL A 62 -1.10 -17.51 -12.14
C VAL A 62 -1.43 -16.23 -12.90
N LEU A 63 -2.38 -16.31 -13.83
CA LEU A 63 -2.77 -15.17 -14.67
C LEU A 63 -3.63 -14.17 -13.89
N GLN A 64 -4.48 -14.67 -12.98
CA GLN A 64 -5.23 -13.86 -12.02
C GLN A 64 -4.29 -13.13 -11.03
N GLN A 65 -3.22 -13.79 -10.58
CA GLN A 65 -2.21 -13.19 -9.71
C GLN A 65 -1.43 -12.07 -10.43
N ALA A 66 -1.07 -12.28 -11.71
CA ALA A 66 -0.40 -11.25 -12.51
C ALA A 66 -1.32 -10.02 -12.72
N HIS A 67 -2.58 -10.23 -13.08
CA HIS A 67 -3.57 -9.17 -13.26
C HIS A 67 -3.78 -8.34 -11.97
N SER A 68 -3.89 -9.03 -10.83
CA SER A 68 -4.00 -8.41 -9.50
C SER A 68 -2.79 -7.54 -9.16
N THR A 69 -1.59 -8.04 -9.48
CA THR A 69 -0.33 -7.33 -9.23
C THR A 69 -0.23 -6.06 -10.08
N ILE A 70 -0.64 -6.13 -11.35
CA ILE A 70 -0.66 -4.99 -12.26
C ILE A 70 -1.65 -3.92 -11.78
N LEU A 71 -2.90 -4.30 -11.48
CA LEU A 71 -3.90 -3.35 -11.00
C LEU A 71 -3.49 -2.68 -9.68
N LEU A 72 -2.94 -3.46 -8.75
CA LEU A 72 -2.42 -2.93 -7.50
C LEU A 72 -1.20 -2.04 -7.72
N SER A 73 -0.32 -2.32 -8.69
CA SER A 73 0.81 -1.45 -8.96
C SER A 73 0.43 -0.04 -9.39
N GLN A 74 -0.62 0.09 -10.21
CA GLN A 74 -1.05 1.37 -10.78
C GLN A 74 -1.60 2.32 -9.71
N ARG A 75 -2.30 1.80 -8.69
CA ARG A 75 -2.83 2.64 -7.58
C ARG A 75 -1.76 3.09 -6.58
N ALA A 76 -0.59 2.43 -6.51
CA ALA A 76 0.53 2.96 -5.69
C ALA A 76 1.05 4.27 -6.26
N VAL A 77 1.01 4.41 -7.59
CA VAL A 77 1.46 5.62 -8.29
C VAL A 77 0.39 6.70 -8.26
N ALA A 78 -0.88 6.34 -8.46
CA ALA A 78 -1.97 7.32 -8.52
C ALA A 78 -2.25 8.05 -7.19
N ALA A 79 -2.00 7.43 -6.02
CA ALA A 79 -2.17 8.11 -4.73
C ALA A 79 -1.17 9.27 -4.52
N ALA A 80 0.02 9.18 -5.12
CA ALA A 80 1.02 10.24 -5.12
C ALA A 80 0.64 11.40 -6.05
N GLU A 81 -0.27 11.18 -7.01
CA GLU A 81 -0.65 12.17 -8.03
C GLU A 81 -1.84 13.03 -7.60
N SER A 82 -2.73 12.51 -6.73
CA SER A 82 -3.89 13.26 -6.20
C SER A 82 -3.56 14.28 -5.11
N ALA A 83 -2.32 14.33 -4.61
CA ALA A 83 -1.88 15.30 -3.62
C ALA A 83 -1.23 16.56 -4.24
N ASN A 84 -1.14 16.64 -5.57
CA ASN A 84 -0.53 17.75 -6.30
C ASN A 84 -1.53 18.45 -7.28
N VAL A 85 -2.83 18.45 -6.96
CA VAL A 85 -3.87 19.25 -7.62
C VAL A 85 -4.66 20.03 -6.57
#